data_AF-D5PFC0-F1
#
_entry.id   AF-D5PFC0-F1
#
_cell.length_a   1.000
_cell.length_b   1.000
_cell.length_c   1.000
_cell.angle_alpha   90.00
_cell.angle_beta   90.00
_cell.angle_gamma   90.00
#
_symmetry.space_group_name_H-M   'P 1'
#
loop_
_entity.id
_entity.type
_entity.pdbx_description
1 polymer ?
#
loop_
_entity_poly.entity_id
_entity_poly.type
_entity_poly.pdbx_seq_one_letter_code
_entity_poly.pdbx_strand_id
1 'polypeptide(L)'
;MPVDVVTIPGVELVRVGVHEISTGTWVVSREDLADAVAASKAGILADPVIKLGHEGPLAGGAPALGRVRNLRLAQSGDLLIGDFVDVPRALAAVMPKAWPQRSVEGLVDFAADDGRTYRFVVTGCALLGAVRPGVDGLADIADVCTLYGVAAGSGRRVVVACVPPRIGAPDPRRARAVAVARARRTRIQRITLGA
;
A
#
# COMPACT_ATOMS: atom_id res chain seq x y z
N MET A 1 9.27 8.14 19.98
CA MET A 1 8.91 8.80 18.71
C MET A 1 7.61 8.18 18.25
N PRO A 2 6.54 8.95 17.98
CA PRO A 2 5.34 8.39 17.39
C PRO A 2 5.69 7.73 16.05
N VAL A 3 5.15 6.55 15.80
CA VAL A 3 5.31 5.86 14.51
C VAL A 3 4.56 6.63 13.42
N ASP A 4 5.24 6.98 12.32
CA ASP A 4 4.65 7.78 11.25
C ASP A 4 3.89 6.89 10.26
N VAL A 5 2.63 6.63 10.60
CA VAL A 5 1.70 5.80 9.82
C VAL A 5 0.47 6.57 9.39
N VAL A 6 -0.21 6.07 8.37
CA VAL A 6 -1.44 6.62 7.81
C VAL A 6 -2.49 5.54 7.58
N THR A 7 -3.73 5.99 7.38
CA THR A 7 -4.83 5.15 6.89
C THR A 7 -5.17 5.53 5.45
N ILE A 8 -5.30 4.53 4.57
CA ILE A 8 -5.85 4.67 3.22
C ILE A 8 -7.24 4.02 3.25
N PRO A 9 -8.33 4.80 3.28
CA PRO A 9 -9.67 4.25 3.46
C PRO A 9 -10.26 3.72 2.15
N GLY A 10 -11.17 2.74 2.28
CA GLY A 10 -12.03 2.31 1.17
C GLY A 10 -11.29 1.73 -0.03
N VAL A 11 -10.15 1.07 0.21
CA VAL A 11 -9.45 0.32 -0.83
C VAL A 11 -10.34 -0.85 -1.25
N GLU A 12 -10.63 -0.92 -2.55
CA GLU A 12 -11.36 -2.06 -3.11
C GLU A 12 -10.54 -3.33 -2.94
N LEU A 13 -11.17 -4.49 -2.73
CA LEU A 13 -10.46 -5.74 -2.44
C LEU A 13 -10.90 -6.89 -3.36
N VAL A 14 -12.20 -7.14 -3.43
CA VAL A 14 -12.78 -8.24 -4.24
C VAL A 14 -14.12 -7.77 -4.81
N ARG A 15 -14.42 -8.13 -6.05
CA ARG A 15 -15.72 -7.91 -6.69
C ARG A 15 -16.39 -9.23 -7.00
N VAL A 16 -17.72 -9.27 -6.92
CA VAL A 16 -18.54 -10.40 -7.42
C VAL A 16 -18.24 -10.65 -8.90
N GLY A 17 -18.16 -11.93 -9.29
CA GLY A 17 -17.86 -12.31 -10.66
C GLY A 17 -17.03 -13.58 -10.76
N VAL A 18 -16.53 -13.85 -11.96
CA VAL A 18 -15.65 -14.98 -12.25
C VAL A 18 -14.26 -14.44 -12.52
N HIS A 19 -13.27 -14.93 -11.78
CA HIS A 19 -11.90 -14.44 -11.81
C HIS A 19 -10.92 -15.57 -12.06
N GLU A 20 -9.97 -15.36 -12.96
CA GLU A 20 -8.88 -16.31 -13.22
C GLU A 20 -7.69 -15.96 -12.30
N ILE A 21 -7.56 -16.71 -11.20
CA ILE A 21 -6.51 -16.51 -10.19
C ILE A 21 -5.43 -17.58 -10.30
N SER A 22 -4.31 -17.40 -9.59
CA SER A 22 -3.18 -18.34 -9.66
C SER A 22 -3.52 -19.76 -9.21
N THR A 23 -4.59 -19.93 -8.42
CA THR A 23 -5.11 -21.22 -7.96
C THR A 23 -6.25 -21.77 -8.82
N GLY A 24 -6.58 -21.12 -9.95
CA GLY A 24 -7.62 -21.53 -10.89
C GLY A 24 -8.77 -20.51 -11.03
N THR A 25 -9.89 -20.95 -11.59
CA THR A 25 -11.09 -20.13 -11.71
C THR A 25 -11.79 -20.00 -10.35
N TRP A 26 -12.02 -18.76 -9.91
CA TRP A 26 -12.75 -18.45 -8.68
C TRP A 26 -14.04 -17.72 -9.00
N VAL A 27 -15.17 -18.32 -8.58
CA VAL A 27 -16.50 -17.73 -8.71
C VAL A 27 -16.86 -17.06 -7.38
N VAL A 28 -16.96 -15.74 -7.40
CA VAL A 28 -17.26 -14.91 -6.24
C VAL A 28 -18.71 -14.47 -6.29
N SER A 29 -19.44 -14.76 -5.22
CA SER A 29 -20.82 -14.33 -4.97
C SER A 29 -20.89 -13.27 -3.87
N ARG A 30 -22.07 -12.65 -3.71
CA ARG A 30 -22.29 -11.64 -2.65
C ARG A 30 -22.19 -12.23 -1.25
N GLU A 31 -22.59 -13.49 -1.11
CA GLU A 31 -22.54 -14.23 0.15
C GLU A 31 -21.08 -14.47 0.58
N ASP A 32 -20.17 -14.72 -0.36
CA ASP A 32 -18.74 -14.84 -0.05
C ASP A 32 -18.20 -13.52 0.54
N LEU A 33 -18.57 -12.39 -0.08
CA LEU A 33 -18.16 -11.07 0.41
C LEU A 33 -18.80 -10.75 1.78
N ALA A 34 -20.06 -11.12 1.98
CA ALA A 34 -20.76 -10.93 3.24
C ALA A 34 -20.12 -11.75 4.37
N ASP A 35 -19.72 -12.99 4.09
CA ASP A 35 -19.02 -13.84 5.05
C ASP A 35 -17.63 -13.31 5.38
N ALA A 36 -16.91 -12.73 4.42
CA ALA A 36 -15.63 -12.07 4.71
C ALA A 36 -15.78 -10.92 5.72
N VAL A 37 -16.85 -10.12 5.58
CA VAL A 37 -17.17 -9.06 6.55
C VAL A 37 -17.57 -9.65 7.91
N ALA A 38 -18.39 -10.71 7.92
CA ALA A 38 -18.83 -11.35 9.16
C ALA A 38 -17.66 -11.99 9.91
N ALA A 39 -16.76 -12.67 9.21
CA ALA A 39 -15.54 -13.27 9.75
C ALA A 39 -14.64 -12.21 10.40
N SER A 40 -14.39 -11.10 9.70
CA SER A 40 -13.57 -10.01 10.24
C SER A 40 -14.18 -9.40 11.50
N LYS A 41 -15.50 -9.19 11.53
CA LYS A 41 -16.21 -8.67 12.72
C LYS A 41 -16.20 -9.64 13.90
N ALA A 42 -16.28 -10.94 13.62
CA ALA A 42 -16.22 -11.98 14.64
C ALA A 42 -14.81 -12.16 15.22
N GLY A 43 -13.77 -11.61 14.55
CA GLY A 43 -12.39 -11.72 15.01
C GLY A 43 -11.86 -13.15 14.99
N ILE A 44 -12.38 -14.00 14.09
CA ILE A 44 -12.02 -15.42 14.01
C ILE A 44 -10.54 -15.64 13.70
N LEU A 45 -9.93 -14.71 12.94
CA LEU A 45 -8.51 -14.68 12.62
C LEU A 45 -7.96 -13.29 12.91
N ALA A 46 -6.63 -13.20 13.03
CA ALA A 46 -5.95 -11.91 13.15
C ALA A 46 -6.22 -11.02 11.92
N ASP A 47 -6.19 -9.70 12.12
CA ASP A 47 -6.34 -8.74 11.05
C ASP A 47 -5.40 -9.04 9.87
N PRO A 48 -5.92 -9.10 8.62
CA PRO A 48 -5.12 -9.37 7.45
C PRO A 48 -3.95 -8.40 7.31
N VAL A 49 -2.76 -8.90 7.02
CA VAL A 49 -1.55 -8.07 6.89
C VAL A 49 -1.36 -7.56 5.47
N ILE A 50 -0.79 -6.36 5.35
CA ILE A 50 -0.36 -5.79 4.06
C ILE A 50 1.09 -6.20 3.80
N LYS A 51 1.37 -6.73 2.61
CA LYS A 51 2.70 -7.19 2.18
C LYS A 51 3.13 -6.65 0.82
N LEU A 52 4.42 -6.77 0.49
CA LEU A 52 4.94 -6.43 -0.85
C LEU A 52 4.98 -7.68 -1.73
N GLY A 53 4.03 -7.76 -2.66
CA GLY A 53 3.90 -8.94 -3.52
C GLY A 53 3.46 -10.20 -2.76
N HIS A 54 3.02 -11.20 -3.52
CA HIS A 54 2.70 -12.53 -2.98
C HIS A 54 3.79 -13.57 -3.24
N GLU A 55 4.82 -13.22 -4.02
CA GLU A 55 5.89 -14.11 -4.49
C GLU A 55 7.28 -13.52 -4.24
N GLY A 56 8.29 -14.39 -4.25
CA GLY A 56 9.70 -14.00 -4.16
C GLY A 56 10.18 -13.65 -2.74
N PRO A 57 11.39 -13.04 -2.62
CA PRO A 57 12.04 -12.80 -1.33
C PRO A 57 11.28 -11.88 -0.37
N LEU A 58 10.30 -11.12 -0.88
CA LEU A 58 9.50 -10.17 -0.11
C LEU A 58 8.11 -10.71 0.27
N ALA A 59 7.84 -12.00 0.04
CA ALA A 59 6.57 -12.64 0.34
C ALA A 59 6.39 -12.97 1.84
N GLY A 60 6.09 -14.24 2.18
CA GLY A 60 5.61 -14.64 3.52
C GLY A 60 6.55 -14.41 4.71
N GLY A 61 7.82 -14.09 4.49
CA GLY A 61 8.78 -13.75 5.54
C GLY A 61 8.98 -12.24 5.77
N ALA A 62 8.34 -11.39 4.97
CA ALA A 62 8.53 -9.95 5.06
C ALA A 62 7.75 -9.32 6.24
N PRO A 63 8.21 -8.17 6.78
CA PRO A 63 7.46 -7.42 7.77
C PRO A 63 6.08 -7.01 7.25
N ALA A 64 5.07 -7.03 8.12
CA ALA A 64 3.77 -6.45 7.83
C ALA A 64 3.89 -4.92 7.66
N LEU A 65 3.33 -4.39 6.58
CA LEU A 65 3.37 -2.96 6.23
C LEU A 65 2.08 -2.22 6.55
N GLY A 66 1.30 -2.80 7.45
CA GLY A 66 -0.03 -2.34 7.83
C GLY A 66 -1.00 -3.52 7.90
N ARG A 67 -2.27 -3.20 8.10
CA ARG A 67 -3.35 -4.17 8.23
C ARG A 67 -4.56 -3.74 7.40
N VAL A 68 -5.37 -4.70 6.99
CA VAL A 68 -6.69 -4.45 6.43
C VAL A 68 -7.71 -4.47 7.56
N ARG A 69 -8.46 -3.39 7.74
CA ARG A 69 -9.54 -3.27 8.73
C ARG A 69 -10.81 -2.71 8.11
N ASN A 70 -11.89 -2.66 8.90
CA ASN A 70 -13.16 -2.05 8.51
C ASN A 70 -13.73 -2.62 7.20
N LEU A 71 -13.64 -3.95 7.06
CA LEU A 71 -14.22 -4.65 5.92
C LEU A 71 -15.73 -4.35 5.84
N ARG A 72 -16.18 -3.97 4.65
CA ARG A 72 -17.57 -3.63 4.39
C ARG A 72 -17.90 -3.83 2.92
N LEU A 73 -19.18 -4.02 2.66
CA LEU A 73 -19.70 -4.10 1.31
C LEU A 73 -19.98 -2.70 0.76
N ALA A 74 -19.73 -2.52 -0.53
CA ALA A 74 -20.04 -1.35 -1.32
C ALA A 74 -20.76 -1.78 -2.62
N GLN A 75 -21.19 -0.80 -3.43
CA GLN A 75 -21.87 -1.04 -4.71
C GLN A 75 -23.01 -2.07 -4.58
N SER A 76 -23.92 -1.84 -3.63
CA SER A 76 -25.08 -2.72 -3.38
C SER A 76 -24.73 -4.19 -3.09
N GLY A 77 -23.53 -4.45 -2.54
CA GLY A 77 -23.08 -5.79 -2.18
C GLY A 77 -22.11 -6.42 -3.18
N ASP A 78 -21.87 -5.80 -4.33
CA ASP A 78 -21.04 -6.38 -5.40
C ASP A 78 -19.53 -6.17 -5.20
N LEU A 79 -19.15 -5.40 -4.19
CA LEU A 79 -17.76 -5.01 -3.95
C LEU A 79 -17.43 -5.08 -2.47
N LEU A 80 -16.35 -5.78 -2.12
CA LEU A 80 -15.74 -5.75 -0.80
C LEU A 80 -14.67 -4.67 -0.78
N ILE A 81 -14.74 -3.78 0.20
CA ILE A 81 -13.74 -2.75 0.45
C ILE A 81 -13.24 -2.84 1.90
N GLY A 82 -12.02 -2.35 2.13
CA GLY A 82 -11.41 -2.25 3.44
C GLY A 82 -10.51 -1.04 3.55
N ASP A 83 -10.12 -0.70 4.77
CA ASP A 83 -9.17 0.37 5.04
C ASP A 83 -7.79 -0.24 5.29
N PHE A 84 -6.77 0.29 4.61
CA PHE A 84 -5.38 -0.02 4.94
C PHE A 84 -4.95 0.87 6.08
N VAL A 85 -4.80 0.29 7.27
CA VAL A 85 -4.42 0.99 8.50
C VAL A 85 -2.96 0.70 8.86
N ASP A 86 -2.38 1.58 9.67
CA ASP A 86 -1.00 1.47 10.15
C ASP A 86 0.05 1.39 9.03
N VAL A 87 -0.27 1.97 7.86
CA VAL A 87 0.62 1.98 6.70
C VAL A 87 1.73 3.01 6.89
N PRO A 88 3.02 2.67 6.78
CA PRO A 88 4.08 3.66 6.85
C PRO A 88 3.87 4.79 5.85
N ARG A 89 3.94 6.06 6.29
CA ARG A 89 3.68 7.22 5.42
C ARG A 89 4.56 7.23 4.17
N ALA A 90 5.82 6.84 4.32
CA ALA A 90 6.76 6.76 3.21
C ALA A 90 6.32 5.73 2.14
N LEU A 91 5.73 4.61 2.57
CA LEU A 91 5.16 3.62 1.66
C LEU A 91 3.90 4.16 0.99
N ALA A 92 2.97 4.74 1.76
CA ALA A 92 1.75 5.32 1.22
C ALA A 92 2.02 6.39 0.15
N ALA A 93 3.10 7.17 0.30
CA ALA A 93 3.50 8.19 -0.67
C ALA A 93 3.96 7.62 -2.03
N VAL A 94 4.46 6.38 -2.07
CA VAL A 94 4.94 5.73 -3.32
C VAL A 94 3.99 4.67 -3.84
N MET A 95 3.11 4.14 -3.00
CA MET A 95 2.16 3.06 -3.31
C MET A 95 1.35 3.34 -4.58
N PRO A 96 0.76 4.55 -4.81
CA PRO A 96 0.05 4.87 -6.05
C PRO A 96 0.82 4.65 -7.36
N LYS A 97 2.16 4.68 -7.33
CA LYS A 97 3.01 4.55 -8.53
C LYS A 97 3.74 3.22 -8.60
N ALA A 98 4.29 2.78 -7.48
CA ALA A 98 5.11 1.57 -7.43
C ALA A 98 4.27 0.30 -7.28
N TRP A 99 3.10 0.41 -6.62
CA TRP A 99 2.16 -0.68 -6.42
C TRP A 99 0.72 -0.19 -6.60
N PRO A 100 0.31 0.20 -7.82
CA PRO A 100 -1.03 0.72 -8.06
C PRO A 100 -2.11 -0.35 -7.84
N GLN A 101 -1.73 -1.62 -7.93
CA GLN A 101 -2.61 -2.77 -7.81
C GLN A 101 -2.38 -3.51 -6.49
N ARG A 102 -3.28 -4.45 -6.21
CA ARG A 102 -3.22 -5.33 -5.05
C ARG A 102 -3.99 -6.61 -5.31
N SER A 103 -3.62 -7.66 -4.60
CA SER A 103 -4.33 -8.94 -4.58
C SER A 103 -4.64 -9.34 -3.15
N VAL A 104 -5.86 -9.82 -2.93
CA VAL A 104 -6.28 -10.38 -1.64
C VAL A 104 -5.78 -11.82 -1.52
N GLU A 105 -5.49 -12.21 -0.29
CA GLU A 105 -5.29 -13.59 0.13
C GLU A 105 -6.40 -13.98 1.09
N GLY A 106 -6.86 -15.23 0.99
CA GLY A 106 -7.91 -15.71 1.84
C GLY A 106 -8.06 -17.22 1.82
N LEU A 107 -8.95 -17.68 2.69
CA LEU A 107 -9.37 -19.07 2.81
C LEU A 107 -10.80 -19.16 2.32
N VAL A 108 -11.09 -20.20 1.53
CA VAL A 108 -12.45 -20.56 1.11
C VAL A 108 -12.96 -21.71 1.96
N ASP A 109 -14.26 -21.73 2.23
CA ASP A 109 -14.94 -22.75 3.06
C ASP A 109 -14.25 -22.99 4.42
N PHE A 110 -13.85 -21.91 5.08
CA PHE A 110 -13.13 -21.96 6.34
C PHE A 110 -14.06 -22.35 7.49
N ALA A 111 -13.78 -23.48 8.14
CA ALA A 111 -14.44 -23.90 9.37
C ALA A 111 -13.74 -23.26 10.59
N ALA A 112 -14.46 -22.42 11.32
CA ALA A 112 -13.98 -21.84 12.57
C ALA A 112 -14.17 -22.80 13.76
N ASP A 113 -13.45 -22.55 14.85
CA ASP A 113 -13.47 -23.39 16.06
C ASP A 113 -14.85 -23.45 16.75
N ASP A 114 -15.72 -22.47 16.47
CA ASP A 114 -17.09 -22.40 16.96
C ASP A 114 -18.08 -23.24 16.12
N GLY A 115 -17.59 -23.94 15.10
CA GLY A 115 -18.37 -24.79 14.20
C GLY A 115 -19.05 -24.04 13.06
N ARG A 116 -18.89 -22.72 12.96
CA ARG A 116 -19.39 -21.96 11.81
C ARG A 116 -18.42 -22.09 10.63
N THR A 117 -18.98 -22.32 9.45
CA THR A 117 -18.24 -22.23 8.19
C THR A 117 -18.46 -20.85 7.56
N TYR A 118 -17.37 -20.23 7.13
CA TYR A 118 -17.36 -19.00 6.36
C TYR A 118 -16.92 -19.32 4.94
N ARG A 119 -17.71 -18.90 3.96
CA ARG A 119 -17.42 -19.19 2.55
C ARG A 119 -16.12 -18.54 2.08
N PHE A 120 -15.81 -17.37 2.61
CA PHE A 120 -14.56 -16.66 2.33
C PHE A 120 -14.09 -15.87 3.54
N VAL A 121 -12.80 -15.97 3.84
CA VAL A 121 -12.14 -15.22 4.93
C VAL A 121 -10.86 -14.59 4.40
N VAL A 122 -10.73 -13.27 4.55
CA VAL A 122 -9.51 -12.56 4.17
C VAL A 122 -8.40 -12.81 5.19
N THR A 123 -7.20 -13.13 4.73
CA THR A 123 -6.02 -13.41 5.58
C THR A 123 -4.83 -12.51 5.28
N GLY A 124 -4.79 -11.88 4.10
CA GLY A 124 -3.73 -10.93 3.74
C GLY A 124 -4.07 -10.08 2.52
N CYS A 125 -3.23 -9.10 2.24
CA CYS A 125 -3.29 -8.31 1.00
C CYS A 125 -1.89 -7.98 0.49
N ALA A 126 -1.59 -8.41 -0.73
CA ALA A 126 -0.34 -8.13 -1.42
C ALA A 126 -0.45 -6.87 -2.27
N LEU A 127 0.46 -5.91 -2.08
CA LEU A 127 0.65 -4.77 -2.97
C LEU A 127 1.38 -5.22 -4.24
N LEU A 128 0.82 -4.90 -5.41
CA LEU A 128 1.29 -5.37 -6.72
C LEU A 128 1.69 -4.20 -7.63
N GLY A 129 2.90 -4.32 -8.20
CA GLY A 129 3.45 -3.38 -9.18
C GLY A 129 3.32 -3.92 -10.60
N ALA A 130 4.28 -4.74 -11.01
CA ALA A 130 4.31 -5.34 -12.36
C ALA A 130 3.46 -6.61 -12.50
N VAL A 131 3.12 -7.26 -11.38
CA VAL A 131 2.33 -8.49 -11.37
C VAL A 131 0.85 -8.15 -11.53
N ARG A 132 0.13 -8.90 -12.37
CA ARG A 132 -1.32 -8.71 -12.54
C ARG A 132 -2.08 -9.16 -11.28
N PRO A 133 -3.14 -8.42 -10.88
CA PRO A 133 -4.01 -8.87 -9.80
C PRO A 133 -4.82 -10.09 -10.22
N GLY A 134 -5.27 -10.88 -9.24
CA GLY A 134 -6.21 -11.97 -9.50
C GLY A 134 -7.64 -11.48 -9.77
N VAL A 135 -8.00 -10.30 -9.24
CA VAL A 135 -9.31 -9.68 -9.46
C VAL A 135 -9.11 -8.37 -10.22
N ASP A 136 -9.55 -8.37 -11.48
CA ASP A 136 -9.48 -7.22 -12.38
C ASP A 136 -10.63 -6.22 -12.16
N GLY A 137 -10.52 -5.04 -12.78
CA GLY A 137 -11.61 -4.05 -12.81
C GLY A 137 -11.91 -3.40 -11.44
N LEU A 138 -10.89 -3.33 -10.60
CA LEU A 138 -10.94 -2.63 -9.33
C LEU A 138 -10.19 -1.30 -9.44
N ALA A 139 -10.61 -0.30 -8.67
CA ALA A 139 -9.98 1.01 -8.69
C ALA A 139 -8.50 0.93 -8.27
N ASP A 140 -7.65 1.67 -8.99
CA ASP A 140 -6.24 1.79 -8.64
C ASP A 140 -6.09 2.44 -7.26
N ILE A 141 -5.06 2.03 -6.51
CA ILE A 141 -4.75 2.65 -5.22
C ILE A 141 -4.48 4.17 -5.38
N ALA A 142 -3.98 4.59 -6.54
CA ALA A 142 -3.81 6.00 -6.88
C ALA A 142 -5.14 6.77 -6.87
N ASP A 143 -6.19 6.18 -7.43
CA ASP A 143 -7.51 6.78 -7.50
C ASP A 143 -8.13 6.87 -6.10
N VAL A 144 -7.96 5.83 -5.29
CA VAL A 144 -8.42 5.80 -3.88
C VAL A 144 -7.70 6.88 -3.06
N CYS A 145 -6.37 6.96 -3.13
CA CYS A 145 -5.62 8.00 -2.42
C CYS A 145 -6.02 9.42 -2.84
N THR A 146 -6.31 9.61 -4.14
CA THR A 146 -6.78 10.90 -4.67
C THR A 146 -8.17 11.23 -4.14
N LEU A 147 -9.10 10.27 -4.19
CA LEU A 147 -10.48 10.42 -3.71
C LEU A 147 -10.55 10.85 -2.24
N TYR A 148 -9.66 10.30 -1.41
CA TYR A 148 -9.63 10.58 0.03
C TYR A 148 -8.60 11.62 0.46
N GLY A 149 -7.98 12.33 -0.50
CA GLY A 149 -7.04 13.40 -0.20
C GLY A 149 -5.81 12.96 0.61
N VAL A 150 -5.38 11.69 0.45
CA VAL A 150 -4.18 11.16 1.11
C VAL A 150 -2.97 11.77 0.42
N ALA A 151 -2.62 13.00 0.81
CA ALA A 151 -1.49 13.71 0.26
C ALA A 151 -0.19 12.96 0.62
N ALA A 152 0.62 12.64 -0.39
CA ALA A 152 2.01 12.27 -0.19
C ALA A 152 2.65 13.37 0.66
N GLY A 153 3.12 13.00 1.86
CA GLY A 153 3.78 13.94 2.75
C GLY A 153 4.86 14.69 1.96
N SER A 154 4.81 16.01 1.99
CA SER A 154 5.87 16.89 1.48
C SER A 154 7.12 16.66 2.33
N GLY A 155 7.84 15.57 2.04
CA GLY A 155 9.07 15.20 2.71
C GLY A 155 10.16 16.17 2.28
N ARG A 156 10.68 16.95 3.21
CA ARG A 156 11.90 17.72 2.98
C ARG A 156 13.03 16.73 2.69
N ARG A 157 13.60 16.80 1.47
CA ARG A 157 14.73 15.95 1.06
C ARG A 157 15.92 16.18 2.00
N VAL A 158 16.17 15.25 2.92
CA VAL A 158 17.41 15.18 3.68
C VAL A 158 18.33 14.19 2.97
N VAL A 159 19.35 14.70 2.30
CA VAL A 159 20.41 13.86 1.73
C VAL A 159 21.45 13.66 2.83
N VAL A 160 21.43 12.49 3.48
CA VAL A 160 22.55 12.03 4.31
C VAL A 160 23.51 11.27 3.40
N ALA A 161 24.58 11.94 2.96
CA ALA A 161 25.70 11.27 2.31
C ALA A 161 26.66 10.81 3.40
N CYS A 162 27.09 9.55 3.37
CA CYS A 162 28.24 9.10 4.15
C CYS A 162 29.46 9.88 3.67
N VAL A 163 29.91 10.85 4.48
CA VAL A 163 31.21 11.50 4.29
C VAL A 163 32.23 10.51 4.84
N PRO A 164 33.12 9.92 4.03
CA PRO A 164 34.22 9.15 4.60
C PRO A 164 35.02 10.06 5.52
N PRO A 165 35.53 9.55 6.67
CA PRO A 165 36.30 10.37 7.60
C PRO A 165 37.47 11.02 6.85
N ARG A 166 37.50 12.36 6.81
CA ARG A 166 38.58 13.09 6.17
C ARG A 166 39.81 13.02 7.07
N ILE A 167 40.85 12.35 6.59
CA ILE A 167 42.22 12.66 6.99
C ILE A 167 42.64 13.88 6.15
N GLY A 168 42.68 15.06 6.75
CA GLY A 168 43.20 16.28 6.13
C GLY A 168 42.28 17.52 6.21
N ALA A 169 42.89 18.69 6.42
CA ALA A 169 42.22 19.97 6.58
C ALA A 169 41.41 20.40 5.33
N PRO A 170 40.26 21.09 5.48
CA PRO A 170 39.37 21.41 4.36
C PRO A 170 39.94 22.47 3.41
N ASP A 171 39.92 22.17 2.11
CA ASP A 171 40.30 23.10 1.03
C ASP A 171 39.28 24.25 0.87
N PRO A 172 39.68 25.52 1.10
CA PRO A 172 38.79 26.68 1.01
C PRO A 172 38.30 26.97 -0.43
N ARG A 173 38.99 26.48 -1.46
CA ARG A 173 38.59 26.65 -2.87
C ARG A 173 37.34 25.85 -3.20
N ARG A 174 37.19 24.65 -2.62
CA ARG A 174 36.01 23.80 -2.80
C ARG A 174 34.77 24.38 -2.13
N ALA A 175 34.90 24.96 -0.93
CA ALA A 175 33.80 25.63 -0.25
C ALA A 175 33.25 26.80 -1.08
N ARG A 176 34.16 27.59 -1.67
CA ARG A 176 33.81 28.70 -2.56
C ARG A 176 33.14 28.21 -3.85
N ALA A 177 33.63 27.14 -4.46
CA ALA A 177 33.02 26.54 -5.66
C ALA A 177 31.57 26.06 -5.40
N VAL A 178 31.33 25.42 -4.25
CA VAL A 178 29.98 24.97 -3.84
C VAL A 178 29.04 26.15 -3.61
N ALA A 179 29.51 27.22 -2.96
CA ALA A 179 28.72 28.44 -2.75
C ALA A 179 28.35 29.11 -4.08
N VAL A 180 29.29 29.21 -5.02
CA VAL A 180 29.04 29.78 -6.36
C VAL A 180 28.05 28.94 -7.16
N ALA A 181 28.18 27.61 -7.12
CA ALA A 181 27.26 26.70 -7.79
C ALA A 181 25.84 26.82 -7.22
N ARG A 182 25.71 26.96 -5.88
CA ARG A 182 24.42 27.19 -5.21
C ARG A 182 23.78 28.51 -5.65
N ALA A 183 24.56 29.60 -5.65
CA ALA A 183 24.07 30.93 -6.03
C ALA A 183 23.59 30.98 -7.49
N ARG A 184 24.32 30.33 -8.41
CA ARG A 184 23.91 30.22 -9.82
C ARG A 184 22.59 29.45 -9.97
N ARG A 185 22.43 28.34 -9.25
CA ARG A 185 21.21 27.51 -9.31
C ARG A 185 19.98 28.25 -8.80
N THR A 186 20.10 28.97 -7.69
CA THR A 186 19.01 29.80 -7.16
C THR A 186 18.62 30.97 -8.07
N ARG A 187 19.58 31.54 -8.80
CA ARG A 187 19.31 32.61 -9.78
C ARG A 187 18.57 32.09 -10.99
N ILE A 188 18.98 30.95 -11.54
CA ILE A 188 18.30 30.31 -12.68
C ILE A 188 16.86 29.96 -12.31
N GLN A 189 16.63 29.33 -11.14
CA GLN A 189 15.28 29.00 -10.69
C GLN A 189 14.36 30.21 -10.52
N ARG A 190 14.88 31.37 -10.10
CA ARG A 190 14.07 32.61 -10.00
C ARG A 190 13.66 33.18 -11.36
N ILE A 191 14.49 33.01 -12.39
CA ILE A 191 14.21 33.51 -13.74
C ILE A 191 13.15 32.65 -14.43
N THR A 192 13.15 31.33 -14.20
CA THR A 192 12.19 30.40 -14.82
C THR A 192 10.79 30.46 -14.21
N LEU A 193 10.62 31.08 -13.05
CA LEU A 193 9.34 31.18 -12.31
C LEU A 193 8.68 32.58 -12.39
N GLY A 194 9.29 33.51 -13.14
CA GLY A 194 8.83 34.91 -13.25
C GLY A 194 8.60 35.40 -14.69
N ALA A 195 8.44 34.48 -15.64
CA ALA A 195 8.05 34.76 -17.03
C ALA A 195 6.74 34.03 -17.35
#